data_AF-A0AAU2XJN2-F1
#
_entry.id   AF-A0AAU2XJN2-F1
#
_cell.length_a   1.000
_cell.length_b   1.000
_cell.length_c   1.000
_cell.angle_alpha   90.00
_cell.angle_beta   90.00
_cell.angle_gamma   90.00
#
_symmetry.space_group_name_H-M   'P 1'
#
loop_
_entity.id
_entity.type
_entity.pdbx_description
1 polymer ?
#
loop_
_entity_poly.entity_id
_entity_poly.type
_entity_poly.pdbx_seq_one_letter_code
_entity_poly.pdbx_strand_id
1 'polypeptide(L)'
;MITTEQQEKLRGWFAGRVPEDLFEELAELTVDREEITVIGRIPEPRLTEGASDAEREAAVQGRIQEFRERTRDARIEVAREAEHQFRRKVSWGVECGGERALFTHVAAPVMTRLRQPERQVLDTLIAGGVARSRSDALAWCVRLVQRHTDDWLTELRDSLEHVQRVRAQGPDTEPEDAPTDIPTDASADEE
;
A
#
# COMPACT_ATOMS: atom_id res chain seq x y z
N MET A 1 7.59 5.36 4.22
CA MET A 1 6.78 4.40 4.99
C MET A 1 6.02 5.22 6.01
N ILE A 2 4.70 5.01 6.15
CA ILE A 2 3.88 5.72 7.15
C ILE A 2 4.02 5.03 8.50
N THR A 3 3.80 5.74 9.60
CA THR A 3 3.83 5.14 10.94
C THR A 3 2.64 4.22 11.16
N THR A 4 2.74 3.31 12.14
CA THR A 4 1.61 2.41 12.54
C THR A 4 0.36 3.21 12.88
N GLU A 5 0.50 4.30 13.64
CA GLU A 5 -0.62 5.19 14.00
C GLU A 5 -1.28 5.84 12.76
N GLN A 6 -0.46 6.27 11.78
CA GLN A 6 -0.98 6.80 10.52
C GLN A 6 -1.73 5.73 9.72
N GLN A 7 -1.25 4.48 9.75
CA GLN A 7 -1.89 3.35 9.10
C GLN A 7 -3.23 3.00 9.77
N GLU A 8 -3.30 3.02 11.09
CA GLU A 8 -4.54 2.82 11.86
C GLU A 8 -5.58 3.92 11.58
N LYS A 9 -5.16 5.19 11.60
CA LYS A 9 -6.02 6.33 11.23
C LYS A 9 -6.57 6.19 9.81
N LEU A 10 -5.73 5.79 8.86
CA LEU A 10 -6.14 5.57 7.49
C LEU A 10 -7.15 4.41 7.38
N ARG A 11 -6.88 3.30 8.07
CA ARG A 11 -7.77 2.13 8.10
C ARG A 11 -9.13 2.49 8.69
N GLY A 12 -9.14 3.22 9.81
CA GLY A 12 -10.37 3.69 10.45
C GLY A 12 -11.16 4.65 9.55
N TRP A 13 -10.47 5.53 8.83
CA TRP A 13 -11.12 6.43 7.86
C TRP A 13 -11.79 5.65 6.72
N PHE A 14 -11.09 4.69 6.10
CA PHE A 14 -11.68 3.87 5.03
C PHE A 14 -12.83 3.01 5.54
N ALA A 15 -12.71 2.41 6.73
CA ALA A 15 -13.79 1.64 7.34
C ALA A 15 -15.06 2.46 7.58
N GLY A 16 -14.92 3.75 7.91
CA GLY A 16 -16.05 4.66 8.09
C GLY A 16 -16.59 5.27 6.79
N ARG A 17 -15.76 5.39 5.75
CA ARG A 17 -16.12 6.11 4.52
C ARG A 17 -16.55 5.20 3.37
N VAL A 18 -16.07 3.97 3.32
CA VAL A 18 -16.49 2.97 2.35
C VAL A 18 -17.96 2.59 2.61
N PRO A 19 -18.81 2.53 1.57
CA PRO A 19 -20.21 2.10 1.74
C PRO A 19 -20.32 0.72 2.40
N GLU A 20 -21.30 0.56 3.30
CA GLU A 20 -21.46 -0.60 4.19
C GLU A 20 -21.57 -1.96 3.46
N ASP A 21 -22.06 -1.96 2.21
CA ASP A 21 -22.20 -3.18 1.39
C ASP A 21 -21.20 -3.28 0.24
N LEU A 22 -20.15 -2.45 0.25
CA LEU A 22 -19.16 -2.47 -0.83
C LEU A 22 -18.27 -3.71 -0.73
N PHE A 23 -17.83 -4.07 0.48
CA PHE A 23 -16.97 -5.22 0.74
C PHE A 23 -17.50 -6.00 1.94
N GLU A 24 -17.25 -7.30 1.97
CA GLU A 24 -17.48 -8.11 3.18
C GLU A 24 -16.47 -7.71 4.27
N GLU A 25 -15.24 -7.41 3.87
CA GLU A 25 -14.19 -6.90 4.74
C GLU A 25 -13.13 -6.12 3.96
N LEU A 26 -12.42 -5.24 4.67
CA LEU A 26 -11.22 -4.58 4.15
C LEU A 26 -10.01 -5.52 4.32
N ALA A 27 -9.78 -6.36 3.31
CA ALA A 27 -8.73 -7.39 3.28
C ALA A 27 -7.33 -6.78 3.40
N GLU A 28 -7.04 -5.72 2.64
CA GLU A 28 -5.71 -5.11 2.62
C GLU A 28 -5.80 -3.59 2.42
N LEU A 29 -4.93 -2.88 3.13
CA LEU A 29 -4.73 -1.44 2.98
C LEU A 29 -3.23 -1.16 3.02
N THR A 30 -2.64 -0.87 1.86
CA THR A 30 -1.21 -0.57 1.72
C THR A 30 -0.97 0.86 1.26
N VAL A 31 0.15 1.43 1.70
CA VAL A 31 0.50 2.83 1.39
C VAL A 31 1.99 2.92 1.11
N ASP A 32 2.35 3.47 -0.04
CA ASP A 32 3.75 3.65 -0.43
C ASP A 32 4.16 5.13 -0.46
N ARG A 33 4.76 5.66 -1.52
CA ARG A 33 5.00 7.10 -1.72
C ARG A 33 3.99 7.73 -2.69
N GLU A 34 3.45 6.94 -3.60
CA GLU A 34 2.70 7.38 -4.76
C GLU A 34 1.20 7.11 -4.58
N GLU A 35 0.83 6.01 -3.95
CA GLU A 35 -0.56 5.59 -3.79
C GLU A 35 -0.90 4.95 -2.43
N ILE A 36 -2.20 4.88 -2.20
CA ILE A 36 -2.89 4.05 -1.22
C ILE A 36 -3.63 2.99 -2.01
N THR A 37 -3.37 1.72 -1.72
CA THR A 37 -4.06 0.58 -2.36
C THR A 37 -5.03 -0.02 -1.36
N VAL A 38 -6.30 -0.08 -1.76
CA VAL A 38 -7.43 -0.56 -0.97
C VAL A 38 -7.98 -1.82 -1.61
N ILE A 39 -7.84 -2.96 -0.93
CA ILE A 39 -8.36 -4.25 -1.40
C ILE A 39 -9.43 -4.71 -0.42
N GLY A 40 -10.64 -4.92 -0.93
CA GLY A 40 -11.73 -5.50 -0.16
C GLY A 40 -12.12 -6.88 -0.63
N ARG A 41 -12.54 -7.75 0.30
CA ARG A 41 -13.09 -9.06 -0.04
C ARG A 41 -14.53 -8.90 -0.53
N ILE A 42 -14.87 -9.61 -1.60
CA ILE A 42 -16.23 -9.64 -2.14
C ILE A 42 -16.77 -11.07 -2.16
N PRO A 43 -18.10 -11.27 -2.07
CA PRO A 43 -18.68 -12.60 -2.02
C PRO A 43 -18.36 -13.39 -3.28
N GLU A 44 -18.06 -14.68 -3.11
CA GLU A 44 -17.85 -15.59 -4.23
C GLU A 44 -19.13 -15.79 -5.08
N PRO A 45 -18.99 -16.09 -6.38
CA PRO A 45 -20.10 -16.52 -7.20
C PRO A 45 -20.67 -17.84 -6.68
N ARG A 46 -22.01 -17.93 -6.59
CA ARG A 46 -22.68 -19.19 -6.25
C ARG A 46 -22.71 -20.09 -7.48
N LEU A 47 -22.12 -21.27 -7.36
CA LEU A 47 -22.04 -22.28 -8.41
C LEU A 47 -22.69 -23.58 -7.95
N THR A 48 -23.12 -24.39 -8.90
CA THR A 48 -23.63 -25.74 -8.62
C THR A 48 -22.54 -26.63 -8.02
N GLU A 49 -22.94 -27.55 -7.14
CA GLU A 49 -22.03 -28.57 -6.61
C GLU A 49 -21.41 -29.37 -7.77
N GLY A 50 -20.10 -29.62 -7.69
CA GLY A 50 -19.36 -30.29 -8.76
C GLY A 50 -18.98 -29.42 -9.96
N ALA A 51 -19.20 -28.09 -9.91
CA ALA A 51 -18.68 -27.19 -10.94
C ALA A 51 -17.17 -27.38 -11.12
N SER A 52 -16.75 -27.46 -12.38
CA SER A 52 -15.35 -27.63 -12.78
C SER A 52 -14.51 -26.42 -12.40
N ASP A 53 -13.19 -26.59 -12.30
CA ASP A 53 -12.27 -25.51 -11.97
C ASP A 53 -12.34 -24.37 -13.00
N ALA A 54 -12.51 -24.71 -14.29
CA ALA A 54 -12.67 -23.73 -15.36
C ALA A 54 -13.95 -22.90 -15.22
N GLU A 55 -15.06 -23.52 -14.79
CA GLU A 55 -16.31 -22.79 -14.52
C GLU A 55 -16.17 -21.88 -13.28
N ARG A 56 -15.44 -22.34 -12.25
CA ARG A 56 -15.16 -21.53 -11.05
C ARG A 56 -14.35 -20.30 -11.38
N GLU A 57 -13.24 -20.48 -12.10
CA GLU A 57 -12.37 -19.38 -12.54
C GLU A 57 -13.16 -18.36 -13.39
N ALA A 58 -13.90 -18.82 -14.39
CA ALA A 58 -14.71 -17.94 -15.23
C ALA A 58 -15.77 -17.17 -14.43
N ALA A 59 -16.40 -17.82 -13.44
CA ALA A 59 -17.40 -17.16 -12.59
C ALA A 59 -16.78 -16.11 -11.67
N VAL A 60 -15.59 -16.38 -11.11
CA VAL A 60 -14.84 -15.42 -10.28
C VAL A 60 -14.46 -14.20 -11.12
N GLN A 61 -13.92 -14.41 -12.33
CA GLN A 61 -13.62 -13.32 -13.26
C GLN A 61 -14.85 -12.49 -13.60
N GLY A 62 -15.98 -13.15 -13.91
CA GLY A 62 -17.25 -12.49 -14.18
C GLY A 62 -17.73 -11.66 -13.00
N ARG A 63 -17.62 -12.18 -11.77
CA ARG A 63 -17.99 -11.46 -10.55
C ARG A 63 -17.10 -10.25 -10.31
N ILE A 64 -15.79 -10.37 -10.49
CA ILE A 64 -14.83 -9.27 -10.33
C ILE A 64 -15.13 -8.15 -11.33
N GLN A 65 -15.40 -8.50 -12.59
CA GLN A 65 -15.68 -7.50 -13.63
C GLN A 65 -17.02 -6.79 -13.40
N GLU A 66 -18.09 -7.53 -13.07
CA GLU A 66 -19.38 -6.93 -12.68
C GLU A 66 -19.21 -5.96 -11.50
N PHE A 67 -18.52 -6.41 -10.46
CA PHE A 67 -18.28 -5.60 -9.27
C PHE A 67 -17.50 -4.33 -9.62
N ARG A 68 -16.47 -4.46 -10.47
CA ARG A 68 -15.67 -3.33 -10.94
C ARG A 68 -16.54 -2.27 -11.61
N GLU A 69 -17.49 -2.68 -12.43
CA GLU A 69 -18.35 -1.75 -13.18
C GLU A 69 -19.40 -1.11 -12.27
N ARG A 70 -20.19 -1.93 -11.56
CA ARG A 70 -21.30 -1.46 -10.73
C ARG A 70 -20.89 -0.47 -9.64
N THR A 71 -19.71 -0.65 -9.07
CA THR A 71 -19.27 0.15 -7.91
C THR A 71 -18.28 1.26 -8.26
N ARG A 72 -18.06 1.51 -9.56
CA ARG A 72 -17.09 2.49 -10.04
C ARG A 72 -17.28 3.87 -9.43
N ASP A 73 -18.49 4.42 -9.46
CA ASP A 73 -18.75 5.80 -9.02
C ASP A 73 -18.56 5.97 -7.52
N ALA A 74 -19.08 5.03 -6.71
CA ALA A 74 -18.88 5.02 -5.27
C ALA A 74 -17.39 4.97 -4.90
N ARG A 75 -16.60 4.12 -5.57
CA ARG A 75 -15.15 4.05 -5.36
C ARG A 75 -14.43 5.33 -5.78
N ILE A 76 -14.86 5.98 -6.86
CA ILE A 76 -14.29 7.26 -7.31
C ILE A 76 -14.58 8.38 -6.30
N GLU A 77 -15.79 8.41 -5.73
CA GLU A 77 -16.16 9.39 -4.71
C GLU A 77 -15.28 9.27 -3.47
N VAL A 78 -15.18 8.05 -2.90
CA VAL A 78 -14.32 7.76 -1.75
C VAL A 78 -12.86 8.07 -2.07
N ALA A 79 -12.39 7.69 -3.27
CA ALA A 79 -11.04 7.98 -3.71
C ALA A 79 -10.75 9.48 -3.72
N ARG A 80 -11.65 10.31 -4.28
CA ARG A 80 -11.43 11.77 -4.35
C ARG A 80 -11.30 12.40 -2.97
N GLU A 81 -12.10 11.96 -2.01
CA GLU A 81 -12.01 12.45 -0.63
C GLU A 81 -10.72 12.03 0.05
N ALA A 82 -10.34 10.76 -0.08
CA ALA A 82 -9.06 10.26 0.42
C ALA A 82 -7.87 10.96 -0.26
N GLU A 83 -7.91 11.17 -1.58
CA GLU A 83 -6.88 11.89 -2.32
C GLU A 83 -6.74 13.34 -1.81
N HIS A 84 -7.86 13.99 -1.49
CA HIS A 84 -7.84 15.32 -0.91
C HIS A 84 -7.26 15.32 0.50
N GLN A 85 -7.64 14.37 1.35
CA GLN A 85 -7.24 14.34 2.74
C GLN A 85 -5.79 13.85 2.93
N PHE A 86 -5.40 12.78 2.24
CA PHE A 86 -4.13 12.09 2.42
C PHE A 86 -3.08 12.44 1.36
N ARG A 87 -3.44 13.26 0.36
CA ARG A 87 -2.53 13.77 -0.69
C ARG A 87 -1.81 12.67 -1.49
N ARG A 88 -2.47 11.54 -1.69
CA ARG A 88 -1.97 10.34 -2.37
C ARG A 88 -3.05 9.77 -3.25
N LYS A 89 -2.68 9.20 -4.39
CA LYS A 89 -3.62 8.52 -5.27
C LYS A 89 -4.23 7.30 -4.59
N VAL A 90 -5.47 6.98 -4.93
CA VAL A 90 -6.16 5.80 -4.38
C VAL A 90 -6.41 4.80 -5.49
N SER A 91 -5.93 3.60 -5.25
CA SER A 91 -6.06 2.44 -6.12
C SER A 91 -6.93 1.40 -5.45
N TRP A 92 -7.74 0.74 -6.25
CA TRP A 92 -8.75 -0.20 -5.76
C TRP A 92 -8.46 -1.59 -6.29
N GLY A 93 -8.70 -2.59 -5.45
CA GLY A 93 -8.73 -3.98 -5.84
C GLY A 93 -9.75 -4.77 -5.04
N VAL A 94 -9.90 -6.03 -5.43
CA VAL A 94 -10.77 -6.99 -4.75
C VAL A 94 -10.09 -8.33 -4.59
N GLU A 95 -10.52 -9.07 -3.57
CA GLU A 95 -10.26 -10.50 -3.40
C GLU A 95 -11.58 -11.27 -3.54
N CYS A 96 -11.63 -12.27 -4.43
CA CYS A 96 -12.79 -13.13 -4.67
C CYS A 96 -12.32 -14.55 -4.98
N GLY A 97 -12.76 -15.55 -4.22
CA GLY A 97 -12.38 -16.96 -4.48
C GLY A 97 -10.87 -17.22 -4.34
N GLY A 98 -10.19 -16.47 -3.49
CA GLY A 98 -8.72 -16.51 -3.37
C GLY A 98 -7.98 -15.77 -4.48
N GLU A 99 -8.67 -15.25 -5.48
CA GLU A 99 -8.07 -14.45 -6.56
C GLU A 99 -8.08 -12.96 -6.22
N ARG A 100 -6.95 -12.30 -6.46
CA ARG A 100 -6.80 -10.85 -6.28
C ARG A 100 -6.74 -10.13 -7.61
N ALA A 101 -7.59 -9.12 -7.76
CA ALA A 101 -7.61 -8.27 -8.95
C ALA A 101 -7.52 -6.80 -8.57
N LEU A 102 -6.46 -6.13 -9.01
CA LEU A 102 -6.36 -4.67 -8.96
C LEU A 102 -7.09 -4.08 -10.18
N PHE A 103 -7.80 -2.98 -9.96
CA PHE A 103 -8.41 -2.19 -11.01
C PHE A 103 -7.38 -1.19 -11.55
N THR A 104 -7.80 0.06 -11.75
CA THR A 104 -6.87 1.13 -12.13
C THR A 104 -5.97 1.43 -10.95
N HIS A 105 -4.66 1.17 -11.12
CA HIS A 105 -3.61 1.44 -10.15
C HIS A 105 -2.50 2.29 -10.76
N VAL A 106 -1.70 2.95 -9.92
CA VAL A 106 -0.68 3.89 -10.36
C VAL A 106 0.51 3.14 -10.95
N ALA A 107 0.85 3.48 -12.20
CA ALA A 107 2.14 3.14 -12.80
C ALA A 107 3.06 4.37 -12.73
N ALA A 108 3.81 4.50 -11.64
CA ALA A 108 4.75 5.61 -11.46
C ALA A 108 6.12 5.30 -12.09
N PRO A 109 6.70 6.21 -12.90
CA PRO A 109 8.04 6.00 -13.45
C PRO A 109 9.10 6.11 -12.35
N VAL A 110 10.09 5.21 -12.38
CA VAL A 110 11.28 5.29 -11.51
C VAL A 110 12.47 5.73 -12.35
N MET A 111 13.05 6.89 -12.01
CA MET A 111 14.24 7.40 -12.68
C MET A 111 15.51 6.87 -11.99
N THR A 112 16.28 6.02 -12.67
CA THR A 112 17.57 5.50 -12.17
C THR A 112 18.72 5.92 -13.07
N ARG A 113 19.82 6.39 -12.46
CA ARG A 113 21.09 6.61 -13.17
C ARG A 113 21.87 5.31 -13.24
N LEU A 114 21.85 4.65 -14.39
CA LEU A 114 22.63 3.44 -14.63
C LEU A 114 23.97 3.76 -15.32
N ARG A 115 25.05 3.19 -14.80
CA ARG A 115 26.38 3.18 -15.42
C ARG A 115 26.41 2.16 -16.57
N GLN A 116 27.46 2.22 -17.38
CA GLN A 116 27.59 1.37 -18.58
C GLN A 116 27.43 -0.13 -18.30
N PRO A 117 28.05 -0.73 -17.26
CA PRO A 117 27.91 -2.17 -17.01
C PRO A 117 26.46 -2.59 -16.75
N GLU A 118 25.73 -1.80 -15.97
CA GLU A 118 24.31 -2.06 -15.70
C GLU A 118 23.46 -1.91 -16.97
N ARG A 119 23.77 -0.94 -17.84
CA ARG A 119 23.08 -0.78 -19.13
C ARG A 119 23.33 -1.96 -20.07
N GLN A 120 24.52 -2.57 -20.06
CA GLN A 120 24.82 -3.75 -20.86
C GLN A 120 23.97 -4.96 -20.48
N VAL A 121 23.66 -5.13 -19.17
CA VAL A 121 22.73 -6.17 -18.72
C VAL A 121 21.34 -5.96 -19.34
N LEU A 122 20.82 -4.73 -19.31
CA LEU A 122 19.52 -4.42 -19.89
C LEU A 122 19.51 -4.62 -21.41
N ASP A 123 20.56 -4.19 -22.10
CA ASP A 123 20.70 -4.36 -23.55
C ASP A 123 20.77 -5.85 -23.92
N THR A 124 21.34 -6.70 -23.06
CA THR A 124 21.38 -8.16 -23.25
C THR A 124 19.99 -8.79 -23.11
N LEU A 125 19.18 -8.34 -22.15
CA LEU A 125 17.78 -8.79 -22.00
C LEU A 125 16.92 -8.42 -23.21
N ILE A 126 17.16 -7.23 -23.79
CA ILE A 126 16.47 -6.80 -25.02
C ILE A 126 16.93 -7.65 -26.20
N ALA A 127 18.26 -7.81 -26.38
CA ALA A 127 18.82 -8.61 -27.47
C ALA A 127 18.37 -10.08 -27.42
N GLY A 128 18.19 -10.64 -26.22
CA GLY A 128 17.64 -11.99 -26.01
C GLY A 128 16.12 -12.11 -26.17
N GLY A 129 15.42 -11.02 -26.49
CA GLY A 129 13.96 -11.03 -26.67
C GLY A 129 13.15 -11.11 -25.37
N VAL A 130 13.80 -10.99 -24.21
CA VAL A 130 13.14 -11.04 -22.89
C VAL A 130 12.33 -9.78 -22.62
N ALA A 131 12.75 -8.64 -23.16
CA ALA A 131 12.11 -7.34 -22.97
C ALA A 131 12.07 -6.52 -24.26
N ARG A 132 11.04 -5.66 -24.40
CA ARG A 132 10.84 -4.82 -25.59
C ARG A 132 11.51 -3.44 -25.49
N SER A 133 11.93 -3.05 -24.29
CA SER A 133 12.59 -1.77 -24.01
C SER A 133 13.44 -1.87 -22.74
N ARG A 134 14.29 -0.88 -22.47
CA ARG A 134 15.10 -0.83 -21.23
C ARG A 134 14.22 -0.71 -19.98
N SER A 135 13.11 0.02 -20.04
CA SER A 135 12.18 0.12 -18.92
C SER A 135 11.46 -1.21 -18.67
N ASP A 136 11.08 -1.92 -19.73
CA ASP A 136 10.49 -3.26 -19.64
C ASP A 136 11.50 -4.28 -19.08
N ALA A 137 12.77 -4.17 -19.46
CA ALA A 137 13.86 -4.98 -18.93
C ALA A 137 14.08 -4.73 -17.43
N LEU A 138 14.05 -3.47 -16.97
CA LEU A 138 14.11 -3.14 -15.55
C LEU A 138 12.92 -3.71 -14.77
N ALA A 139 11.70 -3.58 -15.31
CA ALA A 139 10.51 -4.17 -14.71
C ALA A 139 10.65 -5.70 -14.61
N TRP A 140 11.25 -6.34 -15.61
CA TRP A 140 11.55 -7.78 -15.58
C TRP A 140 12.54 -8.13 -14.46
N CYS A 141 13.63 -7.36 -14.30
CA CYS A 141 14.58 -7.58 -13.20
C CYS A 141 13.91 -7.47 -11.82
N VAL A 142 13.01 -6.50 -11.63
CA VAL A 142 12.26 -6.35 -10.37
C VAL A 142 11.38 -7.59 -10.11
N ARG A 143 10.63 -8.06 -11.11
CA ARG A 143 9.83 -9.28 -10.99
C ARG A 143 10.68 -10.52 -10.71
N LEU A 144 11.88 -10.59 -11.28
CA LEU A 144 12.82 -11.69 -11.01
C LEU A 144 13.23 -11.70 -9.53
N VAL A 145 13.64 -10.54 -8.98
CA VAL A 145 14.03 -10.43 -7.58
C VAL A 145 12.87 -10.76 -6.65
N GLN A 146 11.67 -10.27 -6.93
CA GLN A 146 10.47 -10.60 -6.14
C GLN A 146 10.24 -12.11 -6.06
N ARG A 147 10.37 -12.85 -7.18
CA ARG A 147 10.14 -14.31 -7.16
C ARG A 147 11.20 -15.11 -6.41
N HIS A 148 12.44 -14.64 -6.39
CA HIS A 148 13.57 -15.42 -5.85
C HIS A 148 14.02 -14.96 -4.46
N THR A 149 13.50 -13.85 -3.95
CA THR A 149 14.00 -13.22 -2.73
C THR A 149 12.86 -12.68 -1.86
N ASP A 150 11.64 -13.22 -2.03
CA ASP A 150 10.46 -12.74 -1.31
C ASP A 150 10.57 -12.91 0.22
N ASP A 151 11.10 -14.05 0.67
CA ASP A 151 11.30 -14.34 2.09
C ASP A 151 12.22 -13.30 2.74
N TRP A 152 13.36 -13.01 2.12
CA TRP A 152 14.30 -12.00 2.62
C TRP A 152 13.73 -10.57 2.53
N LEU A 153 12.97 -10.25 1.49
CA LEU A 153 12.28 -8.95 1.39
C LEU A 153 11.25 -8.78 2.51
N THR A 154 10.58 -9.86 2.90
CA THR A 154 9.63 -9.88 4.01
C THR A 154 10.36 -9.63 5.33
N GLU A 155 11.42 -10.39 5.63
CA GLU A 155 12.23 -10.18 6.83
C GLU A 155 12.79 -8.75 6.95
N LEU A 156 13.21 -8.17 5.82
CA LEU A 156 13.71 -6.79 5.79
C LEU A 156 12.61 -5.77 6.12
N ARG A 157 11.39 -5.98 5.62
CA ARG A 157 10.24 -5.11 5.92
C ARG A 157 9.87 -5.19 7.40
N ASP A 158 9.81 -6.39 7.96
CA ASP A 158 9.52 -6.62 9.38
C ASP A 158 10.56 -5.94 10.28
N SER A 159 11.84 -6.05 9.90
CA SER A 159 12.94 -5.38 10.60
C SER A 159 12.81 -3.85 10.55
N LEU A 160 12.41 -3.28 9.41
CA LEU A 160 12.20 -1.84 9.27
C LEU A 160 11.00 -1.33 10.09
N GLU A 161 9.95 -2.15 10.25
CA GLU A 161 8.82 -1.83 11.15
C GLU A 161 9.28 -1.79 12.61
N HIS A 162 10.13 -2.74 13.02
CA HIS A 162 10.72 -2.74 14.35
C HIS A 162 11.53 -1.46 14.63
N VAL A 163 12.38 -1.05 13.67
CA VAL A 163 13.14 0.21 13.79
C VAL A 163 12.21 1.43 13.94
N GLN A 164 11.10 1.47 13.20
CA GLN A 164 10.11 2.54 13.32
C GLN A 164 9.46 2.59 14.70
N ARG A 165 9.12 1.42 15.26
CA ARG A 165 8.56 1.31 16.61
C ARG A 165 9.52 1.86 17.67
N VAL A 166 10.81 1.53 17.56
CA VAL A 166 11.84 2.06 18.45
C VAL A 166 11.99 3.57 18.30
N ARG A 167 11.97 4.10 17.07
CA ARG A 167 12.02 5.56 16.85
C ARG A 167 10.83 6.29 17.45
N ALA A 168 9.62 5.71 17.37
CA ALA A 168 8.41 6.29 17.95
C ALA A 168 8.42 6.30 19.48
N GLN A 169 9.27 5.49 20.12
CA GLN A 169 9.50 5.44 21.57
C GLN A 169 10.75 6.24 21.98
N GLY A 170 11.34 7.00 21.05
CA GLY A 170 12.56 7.74 21.28
C GLY A 170 12.39 8.90 22.28
N PRO A 171 13.47 9.31 22.96
CA PRO A 171 13.45 10.30 24.03
C PRO A 171 12.97 11.71 23.62
N ASP A 172 12.85 12.00 22.33
CA ASP A 172 12.31 13.26 21.80
C ASP A 172 10.75 13.33 21.79
N THR A 173 10.06 12.39 22.46
CA THR A 173 8.59 12.33 22.53
C THR A 173 7.98 12.90 23.82
N GLU A 174 8.79 13.41 24.75
CA GLU A 174 8.26 14.10 25.93
C GLU A 174 7.64 15.46 25.52
N PRO A 175 6.37 15.74 25.93
CA PRO A 175 5.78 17.04 25.68
C PRO A 175 6.56 18.12 26.45
N GLU A 176 7.10 19.08 25.71
CA GLU A 176 7.73 20.29 26.22
C GLU A 176 6.68 21.18 26.89
N ASP A 177 6.24 20.82 28.09
CA ASP A 177 5.44 21.67 28.98
C ASP A 177 5.69 21.29 30.43
N ALA A 178 6.81 21.74 30.98
CA ALA A 178 6.96 21.93 32.42
C ALA A 178 7.25 23.43 32.65
N PRO A 179 6.30 24.21 33.21
CA PRO A 179 6.60 25.58 33.58
C PRO A 179 7.66 25.56 34.68
N THR A 180 8.82 26.14 34.38
CA THR A 180 9.90 26.32 35.35
C THR A 180 9.50 27.44 36.31
N ASP A 181 8.92 27.08 37.45
CA ASP A 181 8.82 28.00 38.59
C ASP A 181 10.24 28.25 39.12
N ILE A 182 10.79 29.43 38.80
CA ILE A 182 12.02 29.94 39.39
C ILE A 182 11.62 30.70 40.66
N PRO A 183 12.02 30.27 41.88
CA PRO A 183 11.84 31.09 43.06
C PRO A 183 12.80 32.27 42.95
N THR A 184 12.25 33.49 42.92
CA THR A 184 13.04 34.72 43.02
C THR A 184 13.49 34.86 44.47
N ASP A 185 14.79 34.65 44.72
CA ASP A 185 15.43 34.96 46.00
C ASP A 185 15.44 36.48 46.18
N ALA A 186 14.53 36.98 47.02
CA ALA A 186 14.53 38.35 47.50
C ALA A 186 15.29 38.39 48.82
N SER A 187 16.59 38.63 48.74
CA SER A 187 17.38 39.13 49.85
C SER A 187 17.19 40.65 49.93
N ALA A 188 16.47 41.11 50.95
CA ALA A 188 16.50 42.50 51.40
C ALA A 188 16.20 42.58 52.91
N ASP A 189 17.28 42.84 53.66
CA ASP A 189 17.40 43.75 54.81
C ASP A 189 16.85 43.41 56.22
N GLU A 190 17.55 44.06 57.17
CA GLU A 190 17.35 44.23 58.63
C GLU A 190 18.04 43.17 59.52
N GLU A 191 18.95 43.49 60.45
CA GLU A 191 19.47 44.74 61.06
C GLU A 191 20.81 44.44 61.76
#